data_AF-A0A7S1CLY5-F1
#
_entry.id   AF-A0A7S1CLY5-F1
#
_cell.length_a   1.000
_cell.length_b   1.000
_cell.length_c   1.000
_cell.angle_alpha   90.00
_cell.angle_beta   90.00
_cell.angle_gamma   90.00
#
_symmetry.space_group_name_H-M   'P 1'
#
loop_
_entity.id
_entity.type
_entity.pdbx_description
1 polymer ?
#
loop_
_entity_poly.entity_id
_entity_poly.type
_entity_poly.pdbx_seq_one_letter_code
_entity_poly.pdbx_strand_id
1 'polypeptide(L)'
;AVLATSTSIHGYIPPPLSVARAAAARWRYREVQHNAQSRVAGFVKNEGSGTIRVNYYYTTGTLGTALEHPWQGKTQLFRRRVTAAEIDAIFRSPRTHTSKGYHRTSAMPATPGRFADKGGAARVATGGAGGPVASDAARADEDDEERVLQARLDDILAEAAALRLALADIAERKAAEEAARAREEAERIRREAVLKAEEEKKKREEAEARAAAEKAERAAREAAEAEAAKKRMQRDRGDQARMCVFDADDVYRWFTPTTRCVALTGSTTLVLDDDGGVFWTAGLPTPLHNKLNGRQRSLPPAAYVSMPAEQDGRYYVRFSDGKSEWIGHSDLLDEELLHGGTVSRVCFGDGASQYFVLFTDGTASWRGMPDYVSDEINGGSKDKVLEEVSLGPDGAIFIRYTDGSTWWRAVSDELAKDIHRLRSARNIIRNIEWGGNGAYLVRYHHRDG
;
A
#
# COMPACT_ATOMS: atom_id res chain seq x y z
N ALA A 1 -15.78 -5.59 -22.95
CA ALA A 1 -14.73 -4.55 -23.06
C ALA A 1 -15.22 -3.28 -22.37
N VAL A 2 -14.83 -3.07 -21.11
CA VAL A 2 -15.22 -1.88 -20.33
C VAL A 2 -14.03 -0.92 -20.36
N LEU A 3 -14.12 0.14 -21.17
CA LEU A 3 -13.14 1.21 -21.18
C LEU A 3 -13.35 2.06 -19.92
N ALA A 4 -12.51 1.85 -18.92
CA ALA A 4 -12.44 2.70 -17.74
C ALA A 4 -12.13 4.15 -18.18
N THR A 5 -13.09 5.04 -17.97
CA THR A 5 -12.96 6.48 -18.23
C THR A 5 -11.89 7.06 -17.30
N SER A 6 -10.69 7.25 -17.85
CA SER A 6 -9.57 7.91 -17.19
C SER A 6 -9.93 9.36 -16.90
N THR A 7 -9.98 9.72 -15.62
CA THR A 7 -10.28 11.08 -15.13
C THR A 7 -9.19 12.04 -15.62
N SER A 8 -9.53 12.85 -16.62
CA SER A 8 -8.64 13.83 -17.23
C SER A 8 -8.34 14.97 -16.26
N ILE A 9 -7.10 15.01 -15.75
CA ILE A 9 -6.60 16.16 -15.02
C ILE A 9 -6.16 17.19 -16.09
N HIS A 10 -7.03 18.17 -16.38
CA HIS A 10 -6.76 19.33 -17.25
C HIS A 10 -6.57 19.01 -18.75
N GLY A 11 -7.42 18.16 -19.34
CA GLY A 11 -7.43 17.89 -20.79
C GLY A 11 -6.27 17.02 -21.30
N TYR A 12 -5.39 16.58 -20.40
CA TYR A 12 -4.26 15.73 -20.75
C TYR A 12 -4.62 14.25 -20.59
N ILE A 13 -4.52 13.49 -21.68
CA ILE A 13 -4.66 12.03 -21.67
C ILE A 13 -3.25 11.42 -21.72
N PRO A 14 -2.80 10.72 -20.66
CA PRO A 14 -1.50 10.08 -20.66
C PRO A 14 -1.42 8.95 -21.70
N PRO A 15 -0.29 8.76 -22.39
CA PRO A 15 -0.11 7.62 -23.26
C PRO A 15 -0.31 6.29 -22.52
N PRO A 16 -0.96 5.28 -23.12
CA PRO A 16 -1.14 3.99 -22.47
C PRO A 16 0.19 3.27 -22.26
N LEU A 17 0.23 2.32 -21.32
CA LEU A 17 1.43 1.54 -21.00
C LEU A 17 2.03 0.81 -22.23
N SER A 18 1.20 0.42 -23.19
CA SER A 18 1.65 -0.22 -24.44
C SER A 18 2.62 0.65 -25.23
N VAL A 19 2.47 1.97 -25.22
CA VAL A 19 3.38 2.92 -25.88
C VAL A 19 4.77 2.88 -25.23
N ALA A 20 4.83 2.90 -23.90
CA ALA A 20 6.10 2.80 -23.18
C ALA A 20 6.78 1.43 -23.39
N ARG A 21 6.01 0.34 -23.42
CA ARG A 21 6.56 -1.00 -23.74
C ARG A 21 7.12 -1.08 -25.16
N ALA A 22 6.43 -0.52 -26.14
CA ALA A 22 6.91 -0.49 -27.52
C ALA A 22 8.21 0.32 -27.66
N ALA A 23 8.30 1.48 -27.01
CA ALA A 23 9.54 2.28 -26.96
C ALA A 23 10.67 1.53 -26.22
N ALA A 24 10.37 0.89 -25.08
CA ALA A 24 11.33 0.11 -24.32
C ALA A 24 11.93 -1.03 -25.17
N ALA A 25 11.08 -1.79 -25.86
CA ALA A 25 11.51 -2.86 -26.76
C ALA A 25 12.39 -2.34 -27.91
N ARG A 26 11.99 -1.24 -28.55
CA ARG A 26 12.74 -0.60 -29.64
C ARG A 26 14.16 -0.20 -29.23
N TRP A 27 14.31 0.29 -27.99
CA TRP A 27 15.59 0.78 -27.45
C TRP A 27 16.28 -0.23 -26.52
N ARG A 28 15.89 -1.51 -26.58
CA ARG A 28 16.50 -2.65 -25.88
C ARG A 28 16.51 -2.52 -24.34
N TYR A 29 15.44 -1.98 -23.77
CA TYR A 29 15.19 -2.01 -22.34
C TYR A 29 14.43 -3.29 -21.96
N ARG A 30 14.74 -3.85 -20.79
CA ARG A 30 14.01 -4.97 -20.18
C ARG A 30 13.05 -4.46 -19.12
N GLU A 31 11.78 -4.87 -19.18
CA GLU A 31 10.82 -4.62 -18.10
C GLU A 31 11.20 -5.45 -16.86
N VAL A 32 11.37 -4.80 -15.73
CA VAL A 32 11.77 -5.43 -14.45
C VAL A 32 10.73 -5.26 -13.34
N GLN A 33 9.74 -4.41 -13.57
CA GLN A 33 8.71 -4.14 -12.58
C GLN A 33 7.42 -3.77 -13.30
N HIS A 34 6.31 -4.34 -12.85
CA HIS A 34 4.97 -3.86 -13.16
C HIS A 34 4.12 -3.97 -11.89
N ASN A 35 3.59 -2.83 -11.42
CA ASN A 35 2.68 -2.79 -10.30
C ASN A 35 1.36 -2.16 -10.76
N ALA A 36 0.30 -2.97 -10.80
CA ALA A 36 -1.03 -2.55 -11.24
C ALA A 36 -1.72 -1.61 -10.24
N GLN A 37 -1.42 -1.74 -8.93
CA GLN A 37 -2.01 -0.92 -7.88
C GLN A 37 -1.47 0.51 -7.91
N SER A 38 -0.14 0.68 -7.98
CA SER A 38 0.50 2.00 -8.10
C SER A 38 0.60 2.51 -9.54
N ARG A 39 0.16 1.69 -10.51
CA ARG A 39 0.09 2.00 -11.94
C ARG A 39 1.42 2.48 -12.51
N VAL A 40 2.49 1.73 -12.18
CA VAL A 40 3.87 2.00 -12.61
C VAL A 40 4.48 0.78 -13.30
N ALA A 41 5.25 1.03 -14.35
CA ALA A 41 6.13 0.04 -14.99
C ALA A 41 7.57 0.53 -14.96
N GLY A 42 8.50 -0.37 -14.64
CA GLY A 42 9.93 -0.09 -14.53
C GLY A 42 10.72 -0.87 -15.59
N PHE A 43 11.63 -0.17 -16.27
CA PHE A 43 12.43 -0.68 -17.36
C PHE A 43 13.91 -0.41 -17.08
N VAL A 44 14.80 -1.33 -17.45
CA VAL A 44 16.25 -1.17 -17.29
C VAL A 44 17.02 -1.47 -18.57
N LYS A 45 18.12 -0.74 -18.77
CA LYS A 45 19.11 -0.99 -19.83
C LYS A 45 20.50 -0.87 -19.22
N ASN A 46 21.36 -1.83 -19.52
CA ASN A 46 22.77 -1.76 -19.15
C ASN A 46 23.53 -1.07 -20.29
N GLU A 47 24.24 0.00 -20.01
CA GLU A 47 24.98 0.77 -21.02
C GLU A 47 26.34 1.19 -20.47
N GLY A 48 27.40 0.56 -20.97
CA GLY A 48 28.81 0.89 -20.72
C GLY A 48 29.19 1.04 -19.24
N SER A 49 28.97 2.23 -18.70
CA SER A 49 29.38 2.68 -17.36
C SER A 49 28.32 2.54 -16.27
N GLY A 50 27.11 2.05 -16.55
CA GLY A 50 26.11 1.87 -15.50
C GLY A 50 24.77 1.26 -15.93
N THR A 51 23.85 1.17 -14.96
CA THR A 51 22.46 0.73 -15.20
C THR A 51 21.55 1.96 -15.30
N ILE A 52 20.82 2.05 -16.41
CA ILE A 52 19.78 3.05 -16.61
C ILE A 52 18.45 2.46 -16.17
N ARG A 53 17.71 3.17 -15.31
CA ARG A 53 16.33 2.79 -14.95
C ARG A 53 15.33 3.86 -15.38
N VAL A 54 14.25 3.42 -16.01
CA VAL A 54 13.14 4.26 -16.44
C VAL A 54 11.86 3.75 -15.78
N ASN A 55 11.17 4.58 -15.01
CA ASN A 55 9.87 4.27 -14.42
C ASN A 55 8.79 5.11 -15.10
N TYR A 56 7.73 4.47 -15.61
CA TYR A 56 6.60 5.11 -16.27
C TYR A 56 5.32 4.95 -15.44
N TYR A 57 4.74 6.07 -15.02
CA TYR A 57 3.48 6.15 -14.28
C TYR A 57 2.33 6.42 -15.26
N TYR A 58 1.68 5.36 -15.74
CA TYR A 58 0.77 5.42 -16.90
C TYR A 58 -0.59 6.09 -16.61
N THR A 59 -0.87 6.48 -15.37
CA THR A 59 -2.01 7.34 -15.02
C THR A 59 -1.74 8.82 -15.10
N THR A 60 -0.51 9.24 -14.82
CA THR A 60 -0.15 10.66 -14.78
C THR A 60 0.65 11.07 -16.01
N GLY A 61 1.07 10.10 -16.83
CA GLY A 61 2.02 10.32 -17.91
C GLY A 61 3.32 10.90 -17.37
N THR A 62 3.76 10.43 -16.20
CA THR A 62 5.02 10.84 -15.59
C THR A 62 6.08 9.79 -15.88
N LEU A 63 7.28 10.24 -16.27
CA LEU A 63 8.40 9.37 -16.55
C LEU A 63 9.62 9.81 -15.71
N GLY A 64 10.08 8.91 -14.85
CA GLY A 64 11.26 9.08 -14.01
C GLY A 64 12.45 8.33 -14.59
N THR A 65 13.57 9.00 -14.82
CA THR A 65 14.84 8.38 -15.23
C THR A 65 15.83 8.44 -14.08
N ALA A 66 16.43 7.31 -13.72
CA ALA A 66 17.54 7.22 -12.78
C ALA A 66 18.80 6.77 -13.54
N LEU A 67 19.86 7.57 -13.40
CA LEU A 67 21.13 7.45 -14.12
C LEU A 67 22.28 7.59 -13.15
N GLU A 68 23.38 6.87 -13.39
CA GLU A 68 24.63 7.06 -12.69
C GLU A 68 25.45 8.15 -13.41
N HIS A 69 25.66 9.28 -12.72
CA HIS A 69 26.44 10.40 -13.22
C HIS A 69 27.90 10.25 -12.78
N PRO A 70 28.90 10.44 -13.69
CA PRO A 70 30.31 10.19 -13.38
C PRO A 70 30.83 10.93 -12.15
N TRP A 71 30.31 12.14 -11.87
CA TRP A 71 30.75 12.99 -10.77
C TRP A 71 29.73 13.18 -9.65
N GLN A 72 28.43 12.92 -9.91
CA GLN A 72 27.34 13.21 -8.95
C GLN A 72 26.71 11.94 -8.38
N GLY A 73 27.16 10.76 -8.82
CA GLY A 73 26.56 9.49 -8.43
C GLY A 73 25.14 9.33 -9.00
N LYS A 74 24.25 8.65 -8.28
CA LYS A 74 22.90 8.36 -8.75
C LYS A 74 22.04 9.62 -8.79
N THR A 75 21.67 10.03 -9.98
CA THR A 75 20.80 11.18 -10.23
C THR A 75 19.44 10.69 -10.73
N GLN A 76 18.37 11.37 -10.33
CA GLN A 76 17.00 11.06 -10.74
C GLN A 76 16.30 12.31 -11.30
N LEU A 77 15.65 12.16 -12.45
CA LEU A 77 14.91 13.23 -13.10
C LEU A 77 13.48 12.78 -13.42
N PHE A 78 12.49 13.58 -13.02
CA PHE A 78 11.08 13.33 -13.28
C PHE A 78 10.53 14.30 -14.32
N ARG A 79 9.86 13.76 -15.34
CA ARG A 79 9.19 14.52 -16.40
C ARG A 79 7.69 14.22 -16.33
N ARG A 80 6.87 15.23 -16.11
CA ARG A 80 5.40 15.09 -16.02
C ARG A 80 4.76 15.36 -17.38
N ARG A 81 3.59 14.75 -17.63
CA ARG A 81 2.80 14.92 -18.86
C ARG A 81 3.63 14.68 -20.14
N VAL A 82 4.32 13.54 -20.19
CA VAL A 82 5.11 13.14 -21.37
C VAL A 82 4.24 12.54 -22.47
N THR A 83 4.35 13.11 -23.66
CA THR A 83 3.70 12.62 -24.88
C THR A 83 4.35 11.31 -25.38
N ALA A 84 3.68 10.60 -26.29
CA ALA A 84 4.22 9.38 -26.90
C ALA A 84 5.58 9.61 -27.59
N ALA A 85 5.75 10.75 -28.26
CA ALA A 85 7.01 11.14 -28.90
C ALA A 85 8.12 11.41 -27.86
N GLU A 86 7.78 12.07 -26.74
CA GLU A 86 8.73 12.29 -25.64
C GLU A 86 9.13 10.98 -24.97
N ILE A 87 8.20 10.03 -24.79
CA ILE A 87 8.51 8.69 -24.27
C ILE A 87 9.58 8.03 -25.15
N ASP A 88 9.37 7.96 -26.47
CA ASP A 88 10.35 7.36 -27.39
C ASP A 88 11.71 8.09 -27.35
N ALA A 89 11.69 9.43 -27.34
CA ALA A 89 12.91 10.25 -27.25
C ALA A 89 13.70 10.02 -25.95
N ILE A 90 13.01 9.80 -24.82
CA ILE A 90 13.64 9.52 -23.53
C ILE A 90 14.20 8.09 -23.49
N PHE A 91 13.49 7.10 -24.04
CA PHE A 91 14.03 5.73 -24.15
C PHE A 91 15.26 5.68 -25.07
N ARG A 92 15.27 6.46 -26.16
CA ARG A 92 16.43 6.62 -27.04
C ARG A 92 17.62 7.24 -26.35
N SER A 93 17.40 8.34 -25.62
CA SER A 93 18.43 9.08 -24.90
C SER A 93 17.87 9.59 -23.56
N PRO A 94 18.14 8.89 -22.45
CA PRO A 94 17.62 9.24 -21.12
C PRO A 94 18.05 10.61 -20.60
N ARG A 95 19.15 11.15 -21.15
CA ARG A 95 19.68 12.49 -20.88
C ARG A 95 18.99 13.60 -21.67
N THR A 96 18.07 13.28 -22.58
CA THR A 96 17.30 14.27 -23.34
C THR A 96 16.57 15.21 -22.38
N HIS A 97 16.87 16.50 -22.53
CA HIS A 97 16.23 17.57 -21.78
C HIS A 97 14.95 17.96 -22.50
N THR A 98 13.79 17.77 -21.87
CA THR A 98 12.48 18.06 -22.47
C THR A 98 11.91 19.41 -22.04
N SER A 99 12.71 20.25 -21.35
CA SER A 99 12.27 21.54 -20.76
C SER A 99 11.21 21.41 -19.65
N LYS A 100 10.68 20.21 -19.43
CA LYS A 100 9.69 19.85 -18.40
C LYS A 100 10.40 19.16 -17.25
N GLY A 101 10.33 19.72 -16.04
CA GLY A 101 10.79 19.04 -14.80
C GLY A 101 11.94 19.71 -14.04
N TYR A 102 12.51 20.81 -14.55
CA TYR A 102 13.37 21.65 -13.72
C TYR A 102 12.50 22.65 -12.94
N HIS A 103 12.56 22.57 -11.61
CA HIS A 103 12.13 23.68 -10.77
C HIS A 103 13.06 24.86 -11.09
N ARG A 104 12.57 25.84 -11.84
CA ARG A 104 13.17 27.18 -11.78
C ARG A 104 12.95 27.65 -10.35
N THR A 105 14.02 27.71 -9.57
CA THR A 105 14.03 28.47 -8.32
C THR A 105 13.63 29.89 -8.68
N SER A 106 12.38 30.23 -8.37
CA SER A 106 11.86 31.59 -8.46
C SER A 106 12.70 32.47 -7.56
N ALA A 107 13.41 33.43 -8.18
CA ALA A 107 13.96 34.64 -7.58
C ALA A 107 14.70 34.46 -6.24
N MET A 108 16.00 34.19 -6.30
CA MET A 108 16.88 34.79 -5.29
C MET A 108 17.01 36.29 -5.62
N PRO A 109 16.77 37.20 -4.66
CA PRO A 109 17.07 38.61 -4.86
C PRO A 109 18.56 38.78 -5.13
N ALA A 110 18.87 39.57 -6.16
CA ALA A 110 20.23 39.93 -6.53
C ALA A 110 20.90 40.62 -5.33
N THR A 111 21.89 39.95 -4.73
CA THR A 111 22.84 40.61 -3.83
C THR A 111 23.67 41.59 -4.67
N PRO A 112 23.59 42.91 -4.44
CA PRO A 112 24.44 43.85 -5.13
C PRO A 112 25.81 43.91 -4.44
N GLY A 113 26.86 43.84 -5.26
CA GLY A 113 28.12 44.51 -4.95
C GLY A 113 29.17 43.66 -4.25
N ARG A 114 30.10 43.13 -5.04
CA ARG A 114 31.55 43.38 -4.86
C ARG A 114 32.30 42.87 -6.08
N PHE A 115 32.30 43.69 -7.13
CA PHE A 115 33.34 43.68 -8.12
C PHE A 115 34.15 44.96 -7.99
N ALA A 116 35.46 44.76 -7.89
CA ALA A 116 36.56 45.64 -8.26
C ALA A 116 36.61 47.04 -7.63
N ASP A 117 37.72 47.30 -6.93
CA ASP A 117 38.55 48.39 -7.41
C ASP A 117 40.02 47.99 -7.47
N LYS A 118 40.63 48.37 -8.59
CA LYS A 118 42.04 48.29 -8.94
C LYS A 118 42.59 49.70 -8.81
N GLY A 119 43.74 49.85 -8.17
CA GLY A 119 44.51 51.08 -8.24
C GLY A 119 45.37 51.19 -6.99
N GLY A 120 46.65 51.49 -7.04
CA GLY A 120 47.38 52.17 -8.08
C GLY A 120 48.55 52.84 -7.36
N ALA A 121 49.73 52.69 -7.95
CA ALA A 121 51.01 53.29 -7.61
C ALA A 121 51.03 54.57 -6.76
N ALA A 122 52.03 54.66 -5.86
CA ALA A 122 52.91 55.83 -5.80
C ALA A 122 54.23 55.49 -5.12
N ARG A 123 55.30 55.42 -5.93
CA ARG A 123 56.65 55.77 -5.50
C ARG A 123 56.66 57.27 -5.16
N VAL A 124 57.29 57.66 -4.06
CA VAL A 124 57.94 58.98 -3.97
C VAL A 124 59.34 58.75 -3.40
N ALA A 125 60.31 58.90 -4.28
CA ALA A 125 61.68 59.25 -3.96
C ALA A 125 61.84 60.75 -4.21
N THR A 126 62.41 61.46 -3.24
CA THR A 126 63.02 62.80 -3.32
C THR A 126 64.10 62.78 -2.24
N GLY A 127 65.41 62.92 -2.46
CA GLY A 127 66.14 63.58 -3.54
C GLY A 127 66.33 65.07 -3.20
N GLY A 128 67.55 65.50 -2.89
CA GLY A 128 67.98 66.90 -3.13
C GLY A 128 68.62 67.68 -1.98
N ALA A 129 69.94 67.55 -1.86
CA ALA A 129 70.96 68.61 -1.87
C ALA A 129 70.72 69.99 -1.20
N GLY A 130 71.76 70.46 -0.49
CA GLY A 130 72.16 71.86 -0.44
C GLY A 130 72.62 72.38 0.94
N GLY A 131 73.94 72.49 1.16
CA GLY A 131 74.48 73.57 2.01
C GLY A 131 74.44 74.92 1.27
N PRO A 132 75.10 76.01 1.74
CA PRO A 132 76.02 76.10 2.88
C PRO A 132 75.96 77.45 3.70
N VAL A 133 76.93 77.59 4.61
CA VAL A 133 77.59 78.79 5.21
C VAL A 133 76.90 79.72 6.23
N ALA A 134 77.65 79.90 7.35
CA ALA A 134 77.88 81.11 8.16
C ALA A 134 76.70 81.65 9.00
N SER A 135 76.88 82.22 10.19
CA SER A 135 78.06 82.83 10.83
C SER A 135 77.87 82.85 12.36
N ASP A 136 79.02 82.88 13.04
CA ASP A 136 79.22 83.14 14.46
C ASP A 136 78.50 84.38 14.99
N ALA A 137 77.98 84.27 16.22
CA ALA A 137 78.16 85.22 17.35
C ALA A 137 76.89 85.40 18.20
N ALA A 138 76.68 84.53 19.21
CA ALA A 138 75.88 84.84 20.40
C ALA A 138 75.99 83.78 21.52
N ARG A 139 77.17 83.18 21.76
CA ARG A 139 77.36 82.21 22.85
C ARG A 139 77.79 82.90 24.14
N ALA A 140 76.82 83.14 25.04
CA ALA A 140 77.07 83.25 26.48
C ALA A 140 75.80 83.27 27.35
N ASP A 141 74.60 83.58 26.81
CA ASP A 141 73.33 83.60 27.58
C ASP A 141 72.31 82.49 27.17
N GLU A 142 72.54 81.75 26.07
CA GLU A 142 71.67 80.64 25.59
C GLU A 142 71.85 79.33 26.38
N ASP A 143 73.00 79.11 27.02
CA ASP A 143 73.34 77.85 27.71
C ASP A 143 72.50 77.63 29.00
N ASP A 144 71.99 78.71 29.61
CA ASP A 144 71.08 78.62 30.78
C ASP A 144 69.62 78.36 30.34
N GLU A 145 69.17 78.97 29.24
CA GLU A 145 67.83 78.69 28.69
C GLU A 145 67.74 77.28 28.08
N GLU A 146 68.78 76.83 27.39
CA GLU A 146 68.86 75.46 26.84
C GLU A 146 68.82 74.42 27.97
N ARG A 147 69.52 74.65 29.08
CA ARG A 147 69.46 73.77 30.26
C ARG A 147 68.08 73.73 30.92
N VAL A 148 67.40 74.87 31.03
CA VAL A 148 66.04 74.95 31.57
C VAL A 148 65.04 74.24 30.64
N LEU A 149 65.19 74.38 29.33
CA LEU A 149 64.36 73.70 28.34
C LEU A 149 64.62 72.19 28.31
N GLN A 150 65.87 71.76 28.47
CA GLN A 150 66.24 70.35 28.54
C GLN A 150 65.65 69.67 29.78
N ALA A 151 65.74 70.32 30.94
CA ALA A 151 65.14 69.81 32.18
C ALA A 151 63.60 69.71 32.06
N ARG A 152 62.96 70.71 31.45
CA ARG A 152 61.51 70.69 31.20
C ARG A 152 61.12 69.61 30.19
N LEU A 153 61.96 69.35 29.19
CA LEU A 153 61.75 68.26 28.23
C LEU A 153 61.83 66.91 28.93
N ASP A 154 62.80 66.69 29.82
CA ASP A 154 62.93 65.46 30.59
C ASP A 154 61.72 65.23 31.51
N ASP A 155 61.21 66.27 32.17
CA ASP A 155 59.98 66.20 32.97
C ASP A 155 58.76 65.83 32.11
N ILE A 156 58.60 66.46 30.94
CA ILE A 156 57.53 66.13 29.99
C ILE A 156 57.65 64.69 29.48
N LEU A 157 58.87 64.22 29.22
CA LEU A 157 59.12 62.85 28.78
C LEU A 157 58.81 61.83 29.89
N ALA A 158 59.14 62.15 31.15
CA ALA A 158 58.79 61.34 32.31
C ALA A 158 57.27 61.29 32.53
N GLU A 159 56.58 62.43 32.42
CA GLU A 159 55.11 62.50 32.48
C GLU A 159 54.46 61.71 31.34
N ALA A 160 54.98 61.85 30.11
CA ALA A 160 54.50 61.09 28.95
C ALA A 160 54.71 59.57 29.12
N ALA A 161 55.81 59.15 29.75
CA ALA A 161 56.06 57.74 30.06
C ALA A 161 55.08 57.22 31.12
N ALA A 162 54.80 57.99 32.17
CA ALA A 162 53.82 57.65 33.20
C ALA A 162 52.39 57.54 32.62
N LEU A 163 52.00 58.49 31.76
CA LEU A 163 50.71 58.47 31.07
C LEU A 163 50.57 57.27 30.12
N ARG A 164 51.64 56.89 29.42
CA ARG A 164 51.64 55.68 28.57
C ARG A 164 51.43 54.41 29.38
N LEU A 165 52.05 54.29 30.56
CA LEU A 165 51.84 53.16 31.47
C LEU A 165 50.39 53.13 32.00
N ALA A 166 49.86 54.27 32.41
CA ALA A 166 48.47 54.38 32.85
C ALA A 166 47.47 54.03 31.74
N LEU A 167 47.72 54.47 30.50
CA LEU A 167 46.91 54.12 29.34
C LEU A 167 46.97 52.62 29.00
N ALA A 168 48.14 51.99 29.17
CA ALA A 168 48.30 50.55 28.97
C ALA A 168 47.48 49.73 29.99
N ASP A 169 47.53 50.11 31.28
CA ASP A 169 46.72 49.47 32.33
C ASP A 169 45.21 49.67 32.10
N ILE A 170 44.79 50.89 31.70
CA ILE A 170 43.39 51.14 31.32
C ILE A 170 42.98 50.30 30.12
N ALA A 171 43.84 50.15 29.11
CA ALA A 171 43.57 49.34 27.93
C ALA A 171 43.45 47.85 28.29
N GLU A 172 44.32 47.33 29.16
CA GLU A 172 44.26 45.94 29.64
C GLU A 172 42.98 45.68 30.43
N ARG A 173 42.59 46.58 31.35
CA ARG A 173 41.33 46.46 32.09
C ARG A 173 40.11 46.49 31.18
N LYS A 174 40.09 47.37 30.17
CA LYS A 174 39.02 47.42 29.17
C LYS A 174 38.94 46.13 28.35
N ALA A 175 40.09 45.61 27.90
CA ALA A 175 40.14 44.35 27.17
C ALA A 175 39.67 43.16 28.03
N ALA A 176 40.02 43.13 29.32
CA ALA A 176 39.56 42.11 30.25
C ALA A 176 38.04 42.19 30.50
N GLU A 177 37.49 43.40 30.64
CA GLU A 177 36.05 43.62 30.81
C GLU A 177 35.28 43.22 29.54
N GLU A 178 35.76 43.59 28.36
CA GLU A 178 35.17 43.17 27.09
C GLU A 178 35.21 41.65 26.90
N ALA A 179 36.33 41.01 27.26
CA ALA A 179 36.45 39.56 27.23
C ALA A 179 35.50 38.87 28.24
N ALA A 180 35.26 39.45 29.41
CA ALA A 180 34.29 38.94 30.39
C ALA A 180 32.85 39.04 29.85
N ARG A 181 32.47 40.19 29.30
CA ARG A 181 31.14 40.39 28.66
C ARG A 181 30.92 39.43 27.50
N ALA A 182 31.93 39.22 26.66
CA ALA A 182 31.85 38.27 25.54
C ALA A 182 31.65 36.82 26.02
N ARG A 183 32.27 36.42 27.14
CA ARG A 183 32.08 35.09 27.74
C ARG A 183 30.67 34.91 28.28
N GLU A 184 30.14 35.89 28.99
CA GLU A 184 28.77 35.86 29.52
C GLU A 184 27.73 35.79 28.40
N GLU A 185 27.92 36.57 27.33
CA GLU A 185 27.03 36.53 26.17
C GLU A 185 27.10 35.17 25.44
N ALA A 186 28.30 34.61 25.26
CA ALA A 186 28.47 33.28 24.68
C ALA A 186 27.80 32.19 25.53
N GLU A 187 27.86 32.31 26.86
CA GLU A 187 27.18 31.37 27.77
C GLU A 187 25.66 31.51 27.69
N ARG A 188 25.12 32.74 27.61
CA ARG A 188 23.68 32.98 27.41
C ARG A 188 23.18 32.33 26.12
N ILE A 189 23.87 32.58 25.01
CA ILE A 189 23.54 31.98 23.70
C ILE A 189 23.58 30.45 23.78
N ARG A 190 24.57 29.87 24.48
CA ARG A 190 24.66 28.42 24.66
C ARG A 190 23.50 27.86 25.48
N ARG A 191 23.10 28.53 26.57
CA ARG A 191 21.96 28.11 27.40
C ARG A 191 20.64 28.17 26.62
N GLU A 192 20.41 29.24 25.86
CA GLU A 192 19.24 29.38 24.99
C GLU A 192 19.19 28.29 23.90
N ALA A 193 20.34 27.97 23.29
CA ALA A 193 20.43 26.90 22.30
C ALA A 193 20.11 25.51 22.89
N VAL A 194 20.54 25.23 24.12
CA VAL A 194 20.22 23.97 24.81
C VAL A 194 18.72 23.89 25.11
N LEU A 195 18.12 24.95 25.66
CA LEU A 195 16.67 24.98 25.93
C LEU A 195 15.85 24.79 24.66
N LYS A 196 16.22 25.47 23.57
CA LYS A 196 15.56 25.30 22.27
C LYS A 196 15.68 23.86 21.73
N ALA A 197 16.86 23.24 21.87
CA ALA A 197 17.07 21.86 21.45
C ALA A 197 16.24 20.87 22.28
N GLU A 198 16.10 21.10 23.58
CA GLU A 198 15.24 20.29 24.46
C GLU A 198 13.75 20.43 24.12
N GLU A 199 13.28 21.65 23.85
CA GLU A 199 11.91 21.89 23.39
C GLU A 199 11.62 21.22 22.04
N GLU A 200 12.55 21.31 21.08
CA GLU A 200 12.42 20.65 19.78
C GLU A 200 12.42 19.13 19.93
N LYS A 201 13.27 18.58 20.80
CA LYS A 201 13.27 17.15 21.12
C LYS A 201 11.93 16.71 21.73
N LYS A 202 11.42 17.45 22.71
CA LYS A 202 10.11 17.16 23.34
C LYS A 202 8.97 17.23 22.33
N LYS A 203 8.92 18.26 21.47
CA LYS A 203 7.93 18.38 20.39
C LYS A 203 8.00 17.22 19.41
N ARG A 204 9.21 16.74 19.08
CA ARG A 204 9.41 15.58 18.22
C ARG A 204 8.91 14.30 18.89
N GLU A 205 9.24 14.07 20.15
CA GLU A 205 8.77 12.90 20.92
C GLU A 205 7.23 12.90 21.05
N GLU A 206 6.62 14.05 21.33
CA GLU A 206 5.16 14.20 21.37
C GLU A 206 4.51 13.95 20.00
N ALA A 207 5.11 14.43 18.91
CA ALA A 207 4.63 14.19 17.55
C ALA A 207 4.74 12.71 17.15
N GLU A 208 5.86 12.05 17.48
CA GLU A 208 6.06 10.62 17.24
C GLU A 208 5.08 9.77 18.06
N ALA A 209 4.85 10.10 19.33
CA ALA A 209 3.86 9.44 20.18
C ALA A 209 2.43 9.59 19.64
N ARG A 210 2.05 10.80 19.19
CA ARG A 210 0.75 11.06 18.57
C ARG A 210 0.56 10.26 17.27
N ALA A 211 1.57 10.21 16.42
CA ALA A 211 1.53 9.43 15.18
C ALA A 211 1.42 7.92 15.45
N ALA A 212 2.10 7.41 16.49
CA ALA A 212 1.98 6.02 16.91
C ALA A 212 0.58 5.69 17.44
N ALA A 213 -0.01 6.58 18.25
CA ALA A 213 -1.37 6.43 18.76
C ALA A 213 -2.41 6.43 17.63
N GLU A 214 -2.31 7.35 16.67
CA GLU A 214 -3.21 7.41 15.50
C GLU A 214 -3.10 6.13 14.64
N LYS A 215 -1.88 5.63 14.42
CA LYS A 215 -1.65 4.38 13.70
C LYS A 215 -2.28 3.18 14.43
N ALA A 216 -2.15 3.13 15.77
CA ALA A 216 -2.74 2.07 16.58
C ALA A 216 -4.27 2.12 16.56
N GLU A 217 -4.88 3.30 16.67
CA GLU A 217 -6.33 3.49 16.58
C GLU A 217 -6.86 3.07 15.21
N ARG A 218 -6.17 3.47 14.13
CA ARG A 218 -6.54 3.05 12.77
C ARG A 218 -6.48 1.53 12.61
N ALA A 219 -5.41 0.89 13.10
CA ALA A 219 -5.28 -0.56 13.05
C ALA A 219 -6.37 -1.28 13.85
N ALA A 220 -6.74 -0.75 15.01
CA ALA A 220 -7.84 -1.28 15.83
C ALA A 220 -9.20 -1.14 15.10
N ARG A 221 -9.45 0.00 14.44
CA ARG A 221 -10.68 0.20 13.66
C ARG A 221 -10.77 -0.75 12.46
N GLU A 222 -9.67 -0.90 11.71
CA GLU A 222 -9.59 -1.83 10.59
C GLU A 222 -9.78 -3.29 11.05
N ALA A 223 -9.22 -3.68 12.22
CA ALA A 223 -9.42 -5.01 12.80
C ALA A 223 -10.88 -5.24 13.24
N ALA A 224 -11.52 -4.25 13.88
CA ALA A 224 -12.91 -4.34 14.29
C ALA A 224 -13.87 -4.42 13.10
N GLU A 225 -13.62 -3.66 12.03
CA GLU A 225 -14.37 -3.73 10.78
C GLU A 225 -14.22 -5.10 10.11
N ALA A 226 -12.99 -5.65 10.08
CA ALA A 226 -12.73 -6.99 9.56
C ALA A 226 -13.44 -8.10 10.37
N GLU A 227 -13.45 -7.99 11.70
CA GLU A 227 -14.17 -8.93 12.57
C GLU A 227 -15.69 -8.84 12.36
N ALA A 228 -16.24 -7.62 12.26
CA ALA A 228 -17.65 -7.41 11.96
C ALA A 228 -18.04 -7.96 10.58
N ALA A 229 -17.19 -7.77 9.57
CA ALA A 229 -17.38 -8.35 8.24
C ALA A 229 -17.33 -9.89 8.30
N LYS A 230 -16.40 -10.49 9.06
CA LYS A 230 -16.33 -11.95 9.29
C LYS A 230 -17.63 -12.46 9.91
N LYS A 231 -18.11 -11.83 11.00
CA LYS A 231 -19.38 -12.19 11.66
C LYS A 231 -20.59 -12.04 10.73
N ARG A 232 -20.62 -10.99 9.91
CA ARG A 232 -21.69 -10.81 8.90
C ARG A 232 -21.68 -11.94 7.87
N MET A 233 -20.51 -12.31 7.33
CA MET A 233 -20.40 -13.45 6.41
C MET A 233 -20.84 -14.76 7.06
N GLN A 234 -20.49 -15.00 8.32
CA GLN A 234 -20.91 -16.18 9.07
C GLN A 234 -22.44 -16.24 9.21
N ARG A 235 -23.06 -15.12 9.58
CA ARG A 235 -24.52 -14.95 9.65
C ARG A 235 -25.20 -15.16 8.29
N ASP A 236 -24.60 -14.68 7.21
CA ASP A 236 -25.15 -14.82 5.86
C ASP A 236 -25.11 -16.26 5.35
N ARG A 237 -24.14 -17.08 5.80
CA ARG A 237 -24.09 -18.53 5.53
C ARG A 237 -25.01 -19.37 6.44
N GLY A 238 -25.44 -18.81 7.57
CA GLY A 238 -26.19 -19.53 8.61
C GLY A 238 -25.23 -20.10 9.66
N ASP A 239 -25.40 -19.66 10.88
CA ASP A 239 -24.59 -19.98 12.07
C ASP A 239 -25.22 -21.06 12.95
N GLN A 240 -26.42 -21.52 12.59
CA GLN A 240 -27.12 -22.64 13.22
C GLN A 240 -27.39 -23.73 12.18
N ALA A 241 -27.53 -24.96 12.67
CA ALA A 241 -27.90 -26.10 11.83
C ALA A 241 -29.01 -26.94 12.47
N ARG A 242 -29.86 -27.48 11.61
CA ARG A 242 -30.79 -28.57 11.92
C ARG A 242 -30.46 -29.70 10.97
N MET A 243 -30.15 -30.89 11.49
CA MET A 243 -29.58 -31.95 10.68
C MET A 243 -30.15 -33.32 11.02
N CYS A 244 -30.27 -34.14 10.00
CA CYS A 244 -30.46 -35.58 10.06
C CYS A 244 -29.34 -36.18 9.21
N VAL A 245 -28.22 -36.56 9.83
CA VAL A 245 -27.00 -37.03 9.13
C VAL A 245 -26.41 -38.25 9.82
N PHE A 246 -25.59 -39.00 9.09
CA PHE A 246 -24.75 -40.04 9.67
C PHE A 246 -23.71 -39.41 10.63
N ASP A 247 -23.43 -40.11 11.73
CA ASP A 247 -22.52 -39.65 12.79
C ASP A 247 -22.84 -38.24 13.31
N ALA A 248 -24.13 -37.96 13.52
CA ALA A 248 -24.61 -36.63 13.91
C ALA A 248 -23.87 -36.03 15.11
N ASP A 249 -23.48 -36.83 16.11
CA ASP A 249 -22.73 -36.37 17.28
C ASP A 249 -21.39 -35.71 16.92
N ASP A 250 -20.68 -36.27 15.94
CA ASP A 250 -19.41 -35.69 15.46
C ASP A 250 -19.67 -34.45 14.61
N VAL A 251 -20.69 -34.49 13.74
CA VAL A 251 -21.07 -33.34 12.92
C VAL A 251 -21.51 -32.15 13.79
N TYR A 252 -22.23 -32.39 14.90
CA TYR A 252 -22.59 -31.35 15.86
C TYR A 252 -21.38 -30.74 16.56
N ARG A 253 -20.30 -31.50 16.78
CA ARG A 253 -19.06 -30.97 17.36
C ARG A 253 -18.25 -30.14 16.36
N TRP A 254 -18.30 -30.50 15.08
CA TRP A 254 -17.57 -29.79 14.02
C TRP A 254 -18.32 -28.58 13.49
N PHE A 255 -19.65 -28.58 13.51
CA PHE A 255 -20.46 -27.47 13.04
C PHE A 255 -20.38 -26.29 14.02
N THR A 256 -19.72 -25.23 13.59
CA THR A 256 -19.49 -24.01 14.38
C THR A 256 -19.90 -22.77 13.57
N PRO A 257 -20.00 -21.58 14.18
CA PRO A 257 -20.22 -20.35 13.40
C PRO A 257 -19.14 -20.08 12.34
N THR A 258 -17.93 -20.64 12.50
CA THR A 258 -16.84 -20.59 11.52
C THR A 258 -17.01 -21.57 10.37
N THR A 259 -17.98 -22.47 10.42
CA THR A 259 -18.25 -23.43 9.33
C THR A 259 -18.60 -22.69 8.05
N ARG A 260 -17.74 -22.85 7.07
CA ARG A 260 -17.82 -22.23 5.75
C ARG A 260 -18.70 -23.04 4.82
N CYS A 261 -18.45 -24.34 4.73
CA CYS A 261 -19.11 -25.23 3.80
C CYS A 261 -19.36 -26.57 4.47
N VAL A 262 -20.52 -27.15 4.19
CA VAL A 262 -20.83 -28.54 4.50
C VAL A 262 -21.16 -29.20 3.18
N ALA A 263 -20.70 -30.42 2.97
CA ALA A 263 -21.09 -31.24 1.83
C ALA A 263 -21.45 -32.64 2.33
N LEU A 264 -22.56 -33.17 1.84
CA LEU A 264 -23.07 -34.48 2.21
C LEU A 264 -23.05 -35.39 0.97
N THR A 265 -22.75 -36.67 1.15
CA THR A 265 -22.87 -37.71 0.13
C THR A 265 -22.95 -39.06 0.80
N GLY A 266 -23.80 -40.00 0.37
CA GLY A 266 -23.90 -41.35 0.93
C GLY A 266 -23.78 -41.40 2.46
N SER A 267 -22.64 -41.90 2.96
CA SER A 267 -22.28 -41.96 4.39
C SER A 267 -21.35 -40.84 4.88
N THR A 268 -20.89 -39.95 4.00
CA THR A 268 -19.92 -38.90 4.29
C THR A 268 -20.59 -37.55 4.57
N THR A 269 -20.22 -36.96 5.70
CA THR A 269 -20.40 -35.55 5.99
C THR A 269 -19.03 -34.90 5.98
N LEU A 270 -18.83 -33.87 5.15
CA LEU A 270 -17.62 -33.06 5.10
C LEU A 270 -17.92 -31.65 5.62
N VAL A 271 -17.09 -31.15 6.52
CA VAL A 271 -17.18 -29.79 7.09
C VAL A 271 -15.88 -29.03 6.82
N LEU A 272 -15.99 -27.83 6.25
CA LEU A 272 -14.89 -26.88 6.06
C LEU A 272 -15.10 -25.66 6.95
N ASP A 273 -14.05 -25.22 7.65
CA ASP A 273 -14.07 -24.02 8.50
C ASP A 273 -13.33 -22.84 7.88
N ASP A 274 -13.59 -21.64 8.42
CA ASP A 274 -12.99 -20.40 7.95
C ASP A 274 -11.46 -20.38 8.04
N ASP A 275 -10.91 -21.05 9.05
CA ASP A 275 -9.48 -21.09 9.33
C ASP A 275 -8.76 -22.21 8.54
N GLY A 276 -9.47 -22.86 7.61
CA GLY A 276 -8.94 -23.93 6.77
C GLY A 276 -9.01 -25.32 7.40
N GLY A 277 -9.69 -25.46 8.54
CA GLY A 277 -10.02 -26.75 9.12
C GLY A 277 -10.88 -27.59 8.18
N VAL A 278 -10.59 -28.89 8.10
CA VAL A 278 -11.34 -29.87 7.31
C VAL A 278 -11.65 -31.07 8.20
N PHE A 279 -12.92 -31.42 8.31
CA PHE A 279 -13.41 -32.56 9.07
C PHE A 279 -14.29 -33.41 8.16
N TRP A 280 -14.25 -34.73 8.31
CA TRP A 280 -15.13 -35.62 7.57
C TRP A 280 -15.42 -36.93 8.30
N THR A 281 -16.60 -37.48 8.05
CA THR A 281 -16.94 -38.87 8.41
C THR A 281 -16.47 -39.84 7.31
N ALA A 282 -16.68 -41.15 7.49
CA ALA A 282 -16.20 -42.15 6.55
C ALA A 282 -16.82 -42.02 5.13
N GLY A 283 -16.05 -42.43 4.11
CA GLY A 283 -16.52 -42.55 2.71
C GLY A 283 -16.08 -41.45 1.76
N LEU A 284 -15.23 -40.51 2.21
CA LEU A 284 -14.74 -39.43 1.35
C LEU A 284 -14.00 -39.99 0.11
N PRO A 285 -14.32 -39.54 -1.13
CA PRO A 285 -13.63 -40.01 -2.32
C PRO A 285 -12.12 -39.82 -2.23
N THR A 286 -11.33 -40.88 -2.52
CA THR A 286 -9.87 -40.85 -2.39
C THR A 286 -9.20 -39.66 -3.09
N PRO A 287 -9.58 -39.27 -4.33
CA PRO A 287 -8.98 -38.11 -4.96
C PRO A 287 -9.27 -36.81 -4.19
N LEU A 288 -10.50 -36.62 -3.69
CA LEU A 288 -10.87 -35.47 -2.87
C LEU A 288 -10.14 -35.49 -1.52
N HIS A 289 -10.04 -36.64 -0.86
CA HIS A 289 -9.28 -36.80 0.38
C HIS A 289 -7.83 -36.33 0.21
N ASN A 290 -7.16 -36.74 -0.88
CA ASN A 290 -5.79 -36.32 -1.18
C ASN A 290 -5.67 -34.80 -1.38
N LYS A 291 -6.71 -34.15 -1.92
CA LYS A 291 -6.74 -32.70 -2.14
C LYS A 291 -6.98 -31.89 -0.86
N LEU A 292 -7.60 -32.49 0.15
CA LEU A 292 -7.94 -31.82 1.41
C LEU A 292 -6.91 -32.12 2.52
N ASN A 293 -6.64 -33.39 2.78
CA ASN A 293 -5.78 -33.83 3.89
C ASN A 293 -4.29 -33.87 3.53
N GLY A 294 -3.95 -34.15 2.27
CA GLY A 294 -2.57 -34.22 1.77
C GLY A 294 -1.98 -32.90 1.32
N ARG A 295 -2.72 -31.79 1.46
CA ARG A 295 -2.36 -30.49 0.89
C ARG A 295 -1.33 -29.77 1.77
N GLN A 296 -0.33 -29.16 1.13
CA GLN A 296 0.65 -28.34 1.83
C GLN A 296 -0.03 -27.11 2.46
N ARG A 297 0.32 -26.78 3.72
CA ARG A 297 -0.24 -25.62 4.45
C ARG A 297 0.00 -24.27 3.76
N SER A 298 1.01 -24.18 2.90
CA SER A 298 1.31 -22.98 2.11
C SER A 298 0.37 -22.80 0.91
N LEU A 299 -0.34 -23.85 0.50
CA LEU A 299 -1.29 -23.78 -0.60
C LEU A 299 -2.63 -23.24 -0.10
N PRO A 300 -3.41 -22.55 -0.96
CA PRO A 300 -4.72 -22.03 -0.61
C PRO A 300 -5.64 -23.13 -0.06
N PRO A 301 -6.28 -22.94 1.11
CA PRO A 301 -7.22 -23.92 1.68
C PRO A 301 -8.47 -24.07 0.82
N ALA A 302 -9.19 -25.18 0.99
CA ALA A 302 -10.49 -25.36 0.38
C ALA A 302 -11.50 -24.34 0.93
N ALA A 303 -12.31 -23.76 0.04
CA ALA A 303 -13.30 -22.75 0.38
C ALA A 303 -14.74 -23.25 0.14
N TYR A 304 -14.92 -24.20 -0.77
CA TYR A 304 -16.22 -24.80 -1.07
C TYR A 304 -16.00 -26.21 -1.64
N VAL A 305 -16.84 -27.15 -1.24
CA VAL A 305 -16.91 -28.50 -1.78
C VAL A 305 -18.37 -28.80 -2.09
N SER A 306 -18.60 -29.52 -3.17
CA SER A 306 -19.90 -30.08 -3.53
C SER A 306 -19.72 -31.54 -3.92
N MET A 307 -20.64 -32.38 -3.47
CA MET A 307 -20.69 -33.81 -3.75
C MET A 307 -22.15 -34.18 -4.04
N PRO A 308 -22.42 -35.17 -4.92
CA PRO A 308 -23.77 -35.68 -5.12
C PRO A 308 -24.29 -36.41 -3.88
N ALA A 309 -25.60 -36.49 -3.74
CA ALA A 309 -26.25 -37.25 -2.65
C ALA A 309 -25.86 -38.73 -2.69
N GLU A 310 -25.73 -39.33 -3.88
CA GLU A 310 -25.21 -40.68 -4.07
C GLU A 310 -23.68 -40.73 -4.05
N GLN A 311 -23.11 -41.79 -3.50
CA GLN A 311 -21.65 -41.96 -3.39
C GLN A 311 -21.06 -42.55 -4.68
N ASP A 312 -20.93 -41.73 -5.72
CA ASP A 312 -20.37 -42.14 -7.01
C ASP A 312 -18.95 -41.62 -7.28
N GLY A 313 -18.37 -40.90 -6.30
CA GLY A 313 -17.01 -40.36 -6.37
C GLY A 313 -16.87 -39.02 -7.09
N ARG A 314 -17.94 -38.45 -7.66
CA ARG A 314 -17.91 -37.09 -8.21
C ARG A 314 -17.74 -36.06 -7.11
N TYR A 315 -17.04 -34.98 -7.45
CA TYR A 315 -16.97 -33.81 -6.58
C TYR A 315 -16.58 -32.57 -7.36
N TYR A 316 -16.85 -31.42 -6.76
CA TYR A 316 -16.28 -30.14 -7.13
C TYR A 316 -15.65 -29.52 -5.88
N VAL A 317 -14.41 -29.02 -5.98
CA VAL A 317 -13.75 -28.27 -4.92
C VAL A 317 -13.24 -26.94 -5.48
N ARG A 318 -13.51 -25.86 -4.76
CA ARG A 318 -12.96 -24.52 -5.02
C ARG A 318 -12.09 -24.11 -3.84
N PHE A 319 -10.90 -23.60 -4.12
CA PHE A 319 -9.94 -23.10 -3.14
C PHE A 319 -10.10 -21.59 -2.91
N SER A 320 -9.48 -21.08 -1.85
CA SER A 320 -9.60 -19.66 -1.48
C SER A 320 -8.92 -18.70 -2.47
N ASP A 321 -8.08 -19.18 -3.38
CA ASP A 321 -7.51 -18.39 -4.48
C ASP A 321 -8.42 -18.35 -5.72
N GLY A 322 -9.61 -18.95 -5.65
CA GLY A 322 -10.58 -19.01 -6.73
C GLY A 322 -10.33 -20.15 -7.74
N LYS A 323 -9.23 -20.91 -7.63
CA LYS A 323 -9.03 -22.10 -8.45
C LYS A 323 -9.99 -23.20 -8.04
N SER A 324 -10.36 -24.04 -8.98
CA SER A 324 -11.18 -25.21 -8.74
C SER A 324 -10.61 -26.46 -9.38
N GLU A 325 -10.95 -27.59 -8.79
CA GLU A 325 -10.69 -28.92 -9.32
C GLU A 325 -11.97 -29.74 -9.13
N TRP A 326 -12.23 -30.67 -10.04
CA TRP A 326 -13.45 -31.47 -9.98
C TRP A 326 -13.24 -32.83 -10.64
N ILE A 327 -14.12 -33.76 -10.30
CA ILE A 327 -14.32 -35.01 -11.02
C ILE A 327 -15.81 -35.06 -11.35
N GLY A 328 -16.15 -34.95 -12.63
CA GLY A 328 -17.51 -34.99 -13.15
C GLY A 328 -17.54 -35.76 -14.47
N HIS A 329 -18.60 -36.53 -14.71
CA HIS A 329 -18.66 -37.53 -15.79
C HIS A 329 -19.14 -36.98 -17.15
N SER A 330 -19.16 -35.66 -17.37
CA SER A 330 -19.59 -35.10 -18.65
C SER A 330 -18.68 -33.99 -19.13
N ASP A 331 -18.19 -34.12 -20.37
CA ASP A 331 -17.41 -33.09 -21.08
C ASP A 331 -18.12 -31.72 -21.06
N LEU A 332 -19.46 -31.71 -21.00
CA LEU A 332 -20.21 -30.45 -20.90
C LEU A 332 -20.00 -29.71 -19.58
N LEU A 333 -19.82 -30.41 -18.45
CA LEU A 333 -19.52 -29.72 -17.20
C LEU A 333 -18.13 -29.08 -17.27
N ASP A 334 -17.18 -29.73 -17.93
CA ASP A 334 -15.85 -29.17 -18.17
C ASP A 334 -15.94 -27.91 -19.03
N GLU A 335 -16.73 -27.95 -20.11
CA GLU A 335 -16.98 -26.78 -20.95
C GLU A 335 -17.57 -25.61 -20.15
N GLU A 336 -18.58 -25.85 -19.33
CA GLU A 336 -19.22 -24.82 -18.51
C GLU A 336 -18.28 -24.25 -17.45
N LEU A 337 -17.53 -25.10 -16.74
CA LEU A 337 -16.60 -24.65 -15.69
C LEU A 337 -15.36 -23.94 -16.27
N LEU A 338 -14.95 -24.28 -17.50
CA LEU A 338 -13.81 -23.64 -18.17
C LEU A 338 -14.18 -22.31 -18.84
N HIS A 339 -15.41 -22.14 -19.31
CA HIS A 339 -15.83 -20.96 -20.06
C HIS A 339 -16.78 -20.02 -19.30
N GLY A 340 -17.45 -20.49 -18.24
CA GLY A 340 -18.55 -19.80 -17.58
C GLY A 340 -18.20 -18.65 -16.63
N GLY A 341 -16.96 -18.18 -16.58
CA GLY A 341 -16.55 -17.12 -15.64
C GLY A 341 -16.35 -17.66 -14.21
N THR A 342 -16.46 -16.79 -13.20
CA THR A 342 -16.18 -17.20 -11.81
C THR A 342 -17.38 -17.90 -11.20
N VAL A 343 -17.22 -19.19 -10.92
CA VAL A 343 -18.23 -20.07 -10.33
C VAL A 343 -18.51 -19.71 -8.87
N SER A 344 -19.78 -19.52 -8.52
CA SER A 344 -20.28 -19.30 -7.16
C SER A 344 -20.63 -20.61 -6.46
N ARG A 345 -21.40 -21.47 -7.13
CA ARG A 345 -21.86 -22.79 -6.65
C ARG A 345 -21.86 -23.82 -7.78
N VAL A 346 -21.63 -25.07 -7.38
CA VAL A 346 -21.87 -26.26 -8.20
C VAL A 346 -22.68 -27.22 -7.35
N CYS A 347 -23.72 -27.80 -7.91
CA CYS A 347 -24.55 -28.82 -7.27
C CYS A 347 -24.71 -29.99 -8.24
N PHE A 348 -24.66 -31.21 -7.71
CA PHE A 348 -24.89 -32.42 -8.49
C PHE A 348 -26.27 -32.98 -8.14
N GLY A 349 -27.03 -33.37 -9.17
CA GLY A 349 -28.23 -34.18 -8.97
C GLY A 349 -27.92 -35.68 -8.94
N ASP A 350 -28.95 -36.49 -8.87
CA ASP A 350 -28.83 -37.95 -8.80
C ASP A 350 -28.29 -38.55 -10.09
N GLY A 351 -28.67 -37.97 -11.23
CA GLY A 351 -28.16 -38.40 -12.52
C GLY A 351 -26.67 -38.10 -12.68
N ALA A 352 -25.94 -39.02 -13.32
CA ALA A 352 -24.52 -38.82 -13.68
C ALA A 352 -24.27 -37.53 -14.51
N SER A 353 -25.28 -37.10 -15.28
CA SER A 353 -25.28 -35.88 -16.11
C SER A 353 -26.03 -34.70 -15.50
N GLN A 354 -26.59 -34.85 -14.31
CA GLN A 354 -27.37 -33.82 -13.64
C GLN A 354 -26.47 -32.89 -12.84
N TYR A 355 -26.49 -31.60 -13.20
CA TYR A 355 -25.75 -30.58 -12.48
C TYR A 355 -26.44 -29.21 -12.57
N PHE A 356 -26.06 -28.34 -11.63
CA PHE A 356 -26.37 -26.92 -11.63
C PHE A 356 -25.10 -26.13 -11.32
N VAL A 357 -24.79 -25.12 -12.13
CA VAL A 357 -23.69 -24.19 -11.93
C VAL A 357 -24.26 -22.79 -11.80
N LEU A 358 -24.02 -22.15 -10.65
CA LEU A 358 -24.33 -20.73 -10.42
C LEU A 358 -23.04 -19.94 -10.51
N PHE A 359 -23.01 -18.89 -11.32
CA PHE A 359 -21.87 -17.99 -11.45
C PHE A 359 -22.02 -16.77 -10.53
N THR A 360 -20.90 -16.12 -10.24
CA THR A 360 -20.85 -14.96 -9.34
C THR A 360 -21.55 -13.72 -9.87
N ASP A 361 -21.83 -13.66 -11.17
CA ASP A 361 -22.64 -12.60 -11.79
C ASP A 361 -24.16 -12.86 -11.71
N GLY A 362 -24.56 -13.97 -11.09
CA GLY A 362 -25.97 -14.37 -10.93
C GLY A 362 -26.52 -15.17 -12.11
N THR A 363 -25.76 -15.36 -13.18
CA THR A 363 -26.14 -16.28 -14.26
C THR A 363 -25.97 -17.73 -13.82
N ALA A 364 -26.69 -18.64 -14.47
CA ALA A 364 -26.62 -20.07 -14.16
C ALA A 364 -26.71 -20.92 -15.43
N SER A 365 -26.07 -22.10 -15.37
CA SER A 365 -26.19 -23.17 -16.36
C SER A 365 -26.53 -24.49 -15.66
N TRP A 366 -27.40 -25.30 -16.25
CA TRP A 366 -27.81 -26.56 -15.67
C TRP A 366 -28.14 -27.59 -16.74
N ARG A 367 -28.05 -28.87 -16.35
CA ARG A 367 -28.36 -29.99 -17.24
C ARG A 367 -29.12 -31.09 -16.51
N GLY A 368 -30.06 -31.70 -17.22
CA GLY A 368 -30.83 -32.85 -16.73
C GLY A 368 -31.80 -32.52 -15.60
N MET A 369 -32.09 -31.24 -15.36
CA MET A 369 -33.04 -30.81 -14.34
C MET A 369 -34.49 -30.97 -14.81
N PRO A 370 -35.42 -31.31 -13.91
CA PRO A 370 -36.85 -31.30 -14.22
C PRO A 370 -37.33 -29.92 -14.72
N ASP A 371 -38.33 -29.90 -15.60
CA ASP A 371 -38.85 -28.68 -16.23
C ASP A 371 -39.26 -27.61 -15.22
N TYR A 372 -39.81 -28.02 -14.07
CA TYR A 372 -40.22 -27.09 -13.03
C TYR A 372 -39.06 -26.24 -12.45
N VAL A 373 -37.81 -26.72 -12.54
CA VAL A 373 -36.63 -25.95 -12.11
C VAL A 373 -36.41 -24.80 -13.10
N SER A 374 -36.50 -25.12 -14.39
CA SER A 374 -36.45 -24.12 -15.45
C SER A 374 -37.61 -23.13 -15.34
N ASP A 375 -38.82 -23.60 -15.01
CA ASP A 375 -39.99 -22.73 -14.82
C ASP A 375 -39.82 -21.81 -13.60
N GLU A 376 -39.28 -22.29 -12.48
CA GLU A 376 -39.05 -21.46 -11.30
C GLU A 376 -37.95 -20.42 -11.55
N ILE A 377 -36.87 -20.80 -12.23
CA ILE A 377 -35.74 -19.91 -12.52
C ILE A 377 -36.11 -18.87 -13.60
N ASN A 378 -36.77 -19.30 -14.68
CA ASN A 378 -37.09 -18.43 -15.81
C ASN A 378 -38.43 -17.69 -15.62
N GLY A 379 -39.36 -18.27 -14.88
CA GLY A 379 -40.69 -17.70 -14.60
C GLY A 379 -40.73 -16.77 -13.38
N GLY A 380 -39.67 -16.77 -12.57
CA GLY A 380 -39.51 -15.82 -11.46
C GLY A 380 -39.52 -14.35 -11.92
N SER A 381 -39.82 -13.44 -10.99
CA SER A 381 -39.67 -12.00 -11.24
C SER A 381 -38.25 -11.71 -11.71
N LYS A 382 -38.10 -10.90 -12.76
CA LYS A 382 -36.79 -10.48 -13.32
C LYS A 382 -35.88 -9.78 -12.29
N ASP A 383 -36.45 -9.32 -11.18
CA ASP A 383 -35.73 -8.65 -10.10
C ASP A 383 -35.10 -9.62 -9.09
N LYS A 384 -35.43 -10.92 -9.17
CA LYS A 384 -34.89 -11.94 -8.26
C LYS A 384 -33.60 -12.52 -8.81
N VAL A 385 -32.49 -12.25 -8.14
CA VAL A 385 -31.18 -12.85 -8.47
C VAL A 385 -31.00 -14.11 -7.63
N LEU A 386 -30.61 -15.21 -8.28
CA LEU A 386 -30.28 -16.47 -7.61
C LEU A 386 -29.05 -16.27 -6.70
N GLU A 387 -29.15 -16.70 -5.45
CA GLU A 387 -28.07 -16.59 -4.47
C GLU A 387 -27.57 -17.96 -4.00
N GLU A 388 -28.48 -18.90 -3.76
CA GLU A 388 -28.17 -20.26 -3.34
C GLU A 388 -29.03 -21.26 -4.11
N VAL A 389 -28.45 -22.38 -4.51
CA VAL A 389 -29.15 -23.52 -5.08
C VAL A 389 -28.54 -24.77 -4.48
N SER A 390 -29.36 -25.76 -4.15
CA SER A 390 -28.88 -27.09 -3.82
C SER A 390 -29.80 -28.14 -4.42
N LEU A 391 -29.19 -29.24 -4.85
CA LEU A 391 -29.88 -30.38 -5.44
C LEU A 391 -29.74 -31.56 -4.48
N GLY A 392 -30.81 -32.31 -4.33
CA GLY A 392 -30.87 -33.51 -3.51
C GLY A 392 -31.54 -34.67 -4.24
N PRO A 393 -31.77 -35.78 -3.52
CA PRO A 393 -32.32 -37.00 -4.08
C PRO A 393 -33.75 -36.84 -4.58
N ASP A 394 -34.12 -37.65 -5.57
CA ASP A 394 -35.44 -37.73 -6.20
C ASP A 394 -35.90 -36.39 -6.79
N GLY A 395 -34.95 -35.59 -7.26
CA GLY A 395 -35.19 -34.24 -7.77
C GLY A 395 -35.46 -33.21 -6.68
N ALA A 396 -35.13 -33.49 -5.42
CA ALA A 396 -35.19 -32.49 -4.36
C ALA A 396 -34.37 -31.25 -4.74
N ILE A 397 -34.91 -30.08 -4.47
CA ILE A 397 -34.24 -28.82 -4.79
C ILE A 397 -34.60 -27.76 -3.75
N PHE A 398 -33.60 -26.92 -3.44
CA PHE A 398 -33.76 -25.70 -2.67
C PHE A 398 -33.15 -24.54 -3.44
N ILE A 399 -33.86 -23.42 -3.50
CA ILE A 399 -33.43 -22.17 -4.12
C ILE A 399 -33.62 -21.04 -3.11
N ARG A 400 -32.61 -20.17 -3.01
CA ARG A 400 -32.69 -18.89 -2.30
C ARG A 400 -32.31 -17.76 -3.25
N TYR A 401 -33.08 -16.69 -3.18
CA TYR A 401 -32.82 -15.46 -3.92
C TYR A 401 -32.22 -14.38 -3.02
N THR A 402 -31.62 -13.37 -3.63
CA THR A 402 -31.00 -12.22 -2.93
C THR A 402 -31.99 -11.39 -2.13
N ASP A 403 -33.29 -11.45 -2.43
CA ASP A 403 -34.37 -10.83 -1.64
C ASP A 403 -34.71 -11.61 -0.34
N GLY A 404 -34.04 -12.74 -0.11
CA GLY A 404 -34.26 -13.63 1.02
C GLY A 404 -35.44 -14.59 0.85
N SER A 405 -36.18 -14.52 -0.26
CA SER A 405 -37.21 -15.49 -0.58
C SER A 405 -36.57 -16.85 -0.88
N THR A 406 -37.28 -17.91 -0.47
CA THR A 406 -36.82 -19.29 -0.61
C THR A 406 -37.92 -20.15 -1.21
N TRP A 407 -37.52 -21.06 -2.08
CA TRP A 407 -38.37 -22.02 -2.77
C TRP A 407 -37.76 -23.42 -2.64
N TRP A 408 -38.58 -24.44 -2.49
CA TRP A 408 -38.12 -25.82 -2.47
C TRP A 408 -39.19 -26.76 -3.02
N ARG A 409 -38.76 -27.92 -3.51
CA ARG A 409 -39.65 -28.97 -4.01
C ARG A 409 -39.03 -30.35 -3.78
N ALA A 410 -39.90 -31.38 -3.82
CA ALA A 410 -39.53 -32.79 -3.71
C ALA A 410 -38.70 -33.12 -2.44
N VAL A 411 -39.00 -32.43 -1.34
CA VAL A 411 -38.33 -32.66 -0.05
C VAL A 411 -39.04 -33.76 0.73
N SER A 412 -38.31 -34.53 1.55
CA SER A 412 -38.91 -35.56 2.42
C SER A 412 -39.87 -34.94 3.44
N ASP A 413 -40.86 -35.72 3.90
CA ASP A 413 -41.82 -35.26 4.92
C ASP A 413 -41.15 -34.79 6.21
N GLU A 414 -40.05 -35.43 6.59
CA GLU A 414 -39.29 -35.06 7.78
C GLU A 414 -38.61 -33.71 7.62
N LEU A 415 -37.93 -33.49 6.49
CA LEU A 415 -37.32 -32.20 6.19
C LEU A 415 -38.38 -31.10 6.01
N ALA A 416 -39.52 -31.41 5.38
CA ALA A 416 -40.63 -30.46 5.27
C ALA A 416 -41.10 -29.98 6.66
N LYS A 417 -41.26 -30.89 7.62
CA LYS A 417 -41.61 -30.56 9.01
C LYS A 417 -40.57 -29.65 9.65
N ASP A 418 -39.28 -29.93 9.46
CA ASP A 418 -38.20 -29.11 10.03
C ASP A 418 -38.12 -27.71 9.37
N ILE A 419 -38.29 -27.61 8.05
CA ILE A 419 -38.42 -26.33 7.34
C ILE A 419 -39.60 -25.52 7.88
N HIS A 420 -40.76 -26.15 8.06
CA HIS A 420 -41.95 -25.49 8.61
C HIS A 420 -41.74 -25.01 10.05
N ARG A 421 -41.09 -25.82 10.91
CA ARG A 421 -40.73 -25.42 12.28
C ARG A 421 -39.80 -24.21 12.28
N LEU A 422 -38.74 -24.23 11.46
CA LEU A 422 -37.79 -23.12 11.36
C LEU A 422 -38.47 -21.84 10.88
N ARG A 423 -39.30 -21.91 9.84
CA ARG A 423 -40.07 -20.75 9.37
C ARG A 423 -41.06 -20.22 10.41
N SER A 424 -41.74 -21.12 11.14
CA SER A 424 -42.68 -20.74 12.22
C SER A 424 -41.97 -20.00 13.36
N ALA A 425 -40.71 -20.37 13.64
CA ALA A 425 -39.84 -19.67 14.58
C ALA A 425 -39.19 -18.40 14.00
N ARG A 426 -39.60 -17.95 12.81
CA ARG A 426 -39.05 -16.79 12.08
C ARG A 426 -37.55 -16.90 11.75
N ASN A 427 -37.01 -18.11 11.69
CA ASN A 427 -35.63 -18.33 11.27
C ASN A 427 -35.49 -18.13 9.75
N ILE A 428 -34.33 -17.63 9.34
CA ILE A 428 -33.98 -17.43 7.94
C ILE A 428 -33.16 -18.64 7.49
N ILE A 429 -33.74 -19.48 6.63
CA ILE A 429 -33.04 -20.61 6.03
C ILE A 429 -32.06 -20.08 4.98
N ARG A 430 -30.79 -20.46 5.12
CA ARG A 430 -29.70 -19.99 4.25
C ARG A 430 -29.33 -21.00 3.19
N ASN A 431 -29.31 -22.28 3.54
CA ASN A 431 -28.95 -23.38 2.66
C ASN A 431 -29.54 -24.70 3.19
N ILE A 432 -29.72 -25.68 2.30
CA ILE A 432 -30.04 -27.07 2.61
C ILE A 432 -29.03 -27.94 1.88
N GLU A 433 -28.24 -28.72 2.60
CA GLU A 433 -27.35 -29.74 2.03
C GLU A 433 -28.03 -31.10 2.06
N TRP A 434 -27.76 -31.92 1.05
CA TRP A 434 -28.44 -33.20 0.84
C TRP A 434 -27.45 -34.36 0.81
N GLY A 435 -27.71 -35.39 1.59
CA GLY A 435 -26.97 -36.66 1.55
C GLY A 435 -27.87 -37.80 1.05
N GLY A 436 -27.28 -38.99 0.91
CA GLY A 436 -28.03 -40.20 0.59
C GLY A 436 -28.94 -40.64 1.74
N ASN A 437 -29.88 -41.55 1.46
CA ASN A 437 -30.74 -42.20 2.46
C ASN A 437 -31.55 -41.22 3.33
N GLY A 438 -32.00 -40.10 2.75
CA GLY A 438 -32.78 -39.09 3.45
C GLY A 438 -31.97 -38.19 4.40
N ALA A 439 -30.63 -38.25 4.35
CA ALA A 439 -29.79 -37.36 5.13
C ALA A 439 -29.88 -35.91 4.61
N TYR A 440 -29.94 -34.95 5.52
CA TYR A 440 -29.97 -33.53 5.18
C TYR A 440 -29.37 -32.66 6.29
N LEU A 441 -28.94 -31.46 5.93
CA LEU A 441 -28.56 -30.41 6.87
C LEU A 441 -29.13 -29.07 6.42
N VAL A 442 -29.99 -28.48 7.23
CA VAL A 442 -30.55 -27.14 7.03
C VAL A 442 -29.71 -26.13 7.81
N ARG A 443 -29.02 -25.23 7.10
CA ARG A 443 -28.36 -24.07 7.69
C ARG A 443 -29.34 -22.92 7.81
N TYR A 444 -29.39 -22.31 8.99
CA TYR A 444 -30.26 -21.18 9.23
C TYR A 444 -29.60 -20.16 10.16
N HIS A 445 -30.26 -19.02 10.28
CA HIS A 445 -29.91 -17.98 11.25
C HIS A 445 -31.17 -17.48 11.94
N HIS A 446 -31.08 -17.18 13.22
CA HIS A 446 -32.19 -16.57 13.96
C HIS A 446 -32.42 -15.14 13.46
N ARG A 447 -33.67 -14.77 13.20
CA ARG A 447 -33.96 -13.36 12.98
C ARG A 447 -33.85 -12.68 14.33
N ASP A 448 -32.82 -11.84 14.51
CA ASP A 448 -32.71 -11.00 15.71
C ASP A 448 -34.06 -10.29 15.91
N GLY A 449 -34.61 -10.45 17.13
CA GLY A 449 -35.94 -9.97 17.51
C GLY A 449 -36.09 -8.47 17.47
#